data_AF-D7EYU9-F1
#
_entry.id   AF-D7EYU9-F1
#
_cell.length_a   1.000
_cell.length_b   1.000
_cell.length_c   1.000
_cell.angle_alpha   90.00
_cell.angle_beta   90.00
_cell.angle_gamma   90.00
#
_symmetry.space_group_name_H-M   'P 1'
#
loop_
_entity.id
_entity.type
_entity.pdbx_description
1 polymer ?
#
loop_
_entity_poly.entity_id
_entity_poly.type
_entity_poly.pdbx_seq_one_letter_code
_entity_poly.pdbx_strand_id
1 'polypeptide(L)'
;MTSLGTSQGPATPDTCDKGAQPIAAVVFDLDGVLVNSFAVMRQAFTTAYAEVVGDGEPPFEEYERHLGRYFPDIMRIMGLPLRWAP
;
A
#
# COMPACT_ATOMS: atom_id res chain seq x y z
N MET A 1 -48.19 53.73 12.95
CA MET A 1 -47.02 53.91 12.06
C MET A 1 -45.84 53.19 12.72
N THR A 2 -45.68 51.89 12.41
CA THR A 2 -44.52 51.31 11.67
C THR A 2 -43.23 51.37 12.49
N SER A 3 -42.61 50.27 12.93
CA SER A 3 -42.14 49.17 12.10
C SER A 3 -41.69 47.98 12.97
N LEU A 4 -42.08 46.75 12.60
CA LEU A 4 -41.46 45.51 13.08
C LEU A 4 -40.12 45.34 12.34
N GLY A 5 -39.01 45.58 13.03
CA GLY A 5 -37.68 45.31 12.51
C GLY A 5 -37.31 43.83 12.63
N THR A 6 -37.84 42.98 11.76
CA THR A 6 -37.29 41.64 11.54
C THR A 6 -36.23 41.74 10.46
N SER A 7 -34.97 41.97 10.85
CA SER A 7 -33.84 41.76 9.95
C SER A 7 -33.46 40.27 10.01
N GLN A 8 -34.11 39.47 9.16
CA GLN A 8 -33.54 38.21 8.72
C GLN A 8 -32.49 38.59 7.68
N GLY A 9 -31.21 38.64 8.09
CA GLY A 9 -30.11 38.65 7.13
C GLY A 9 -30.21 37.37 6.28
N PRO A 10 -29.85 37.41 4.98
CA PRO A 10 -29.88 36.22 4.16
C PRO A 10 -28.96 35.19 4.81
N ALA A 11 -29.50 34.02 5.13
CA ALA A 11 -28.69 32.85 5.40
C ALA A 11 -27.78 32.71 4.18
N THR A 12 -26.49 32.96 4.37
CA THR A 12 -25.48 32.54 3.41
C THR A 12 -25.73 31.06 3.18
N PRO A 13 -25.93 30.60 1.94
CA PRO A 13 -25.94 29.19 1.70
C PRO A 13 -24.54 28.69 2.07
N ASP A 14 -24.43 28.09 3.25
CA ASP A 14 -23.38 27.15 3.62
C ASP A 14 -23.53 25.95 2.69
N THR A 15 -23.24 26.15 1.41
CA THR A 15 -23.18 25.07 0.44
C THR A 15 -21.74 24.70 0.32
N CYS A 16 -21.33 23.80 1.22
CA CYS A 16 -20.22 22.91 0.99
C CYS A 16 -20.61 21.93 -0.13
N ASP A 17 -20.86 22.44 -1.34
CA ASP A 17 -20.85 21.63 -2.55
C ASP A 17 -19.48 21.84 -3.19
N LYS A 18 -18.48 21.24 -2.54
CA LYS A 18 -17.22 20.92 -3.24
C LYS A 18 -17.57 19.77 -4.18
N GLY A 19 -18.18 20.09 -5.32
CA GLY A 19 -18.45 19.14 -6.39
C GLY A 19 -17.24 18.23 -6.56
N ALA A 20 -17.49 16.92 -6.60
CA ALA A 20 -16.45 15.89 -6.55
C ALA A 20 -15.34 16.25 -7.54
N GLN A 21 -14.18 16.63 -7.00
CA GLN A 21 -13.05 17.03 -7.83
C GLN A 21 -12.71 15.84 -8.74
N PRO A 22 -12.56 16.04 -10.06
CA PRO A 22 -12.28 14.94 -10.96
C PRO A 22 -10.98 14.25 -10.55
N ILE A 23 -10.98 12.91 -10.52
CA ILE A 23 -9.79 12.12 -10.20
C ILE A 23 -8.74 12.42 -11.28
N ALA A 24 -7.63 13.03 -10.85
CA ALA A 24 -6.58 13.48 -11.77
C ALA A 24 -5.58 12.37 -12.12
N ALA A 25 -5.45 11.34 -11.30
CA ALA A 25 -4.50 10.25 -11.50
C ALA A 25 -4.93 8.95 -10.79
N VAL A 26 -4.48 7.83 -11.34
CA VAL A 26 -4.56 6.50 -10.73
C VAL A 26 -3.16 5.90 -10.74
N VAL A 27 -2.72 5.40 -9.58
CA VAL A 27 -1.41 4.76 -9.43
C VAL A 27 -1.64 3.26 -9.24
N PHE A 28 -0.91 2.46 -10.01
CA PHE A 28 -0.91 1.01 -9.91
C PHE A 28 0.44 0.56 -9.36
N ASP A 29 0.42 -0.41 -8.46
CA ASP A 29 1.61 -1.16 -8.11
C ASP A 29 2.00 -2.10 -9.26
N LEU A 30 3.20 -2.70 -9.22
CA LEU A 30 3.70 -3.56 -10.27
C LEU A 30 3.39 -5.04 -9.98
N ASP A 31 3.97 -5.58 -8.90
CA ASP A 31 3.93 -6.99 -8.56
C ASP A 31 2.56 -7.40 -8.01
N GLY A 32 1.94 -8.41 -8.61
CA GLY A 32 0.60 -8.85 -8.23
C GLY A 32 -0.55 -7.92 -8.65
N VAL A 33 -0.24 -6.76 -9.24
CA VAL A 33 -1.22 -5.81 -9.79
C VAL A 33 -1.16 -5.79 -11.32
N LEU A 34 -0.02 -5.36 -11.88
CA LEU A 34 0.17 -5.33 -13.34
C LEU A 34 0.86 -6.61 -13.85
N VAL A 35 1.70 -7.23 -13.02
CA VAL A 35 2.50 -8.40 -13.39
C VAL A 35 2.21 -9.56 -12.45
N ASN A 36 1.92 -10.75 -13.03
CA ASN A 36 1.90 -12.00 -12.28
C ASN A 36 3.33 -12.50 -12.05
N SER A 37 3.99 -11.97 -11.02
CA SER A 37 5.42 -12.22 -10.74
C SER A 37 5.68 -13.33 -9.71
N PHE A 38 4.65 -13.97 -9.16
CA PHE A 38 4.77 -14.92 -8.04
C PHE A 38 5.72 -16.09 -8.28
N ALA A 39 5.71 -16.70 -9.48
CA ALA A 39 6.59 -17.83 -9.79
C ALA A 39 8.07 -17.42 -9.81
N VAL A 40 8.38 -16.27 -10.43
CA VAL A 40 9.74 -15.72 -10.48
C VAL A 40 10.20 -15.29 -9.09
N MET A 41 9.29 -14.65 -8.33
CA MET A 41 9.56 -14.23 -6.97
C MET A 41 9.90 -15.41 -6.05
N ARG A 42 9.15 -16.52 -6.17
CA ARG A 42 9.45 -17.78 -5.46
C ARG A 42 10.83 -18.30 -5.81
N GLN A 43 11.15 -18.39 -7.10
CA GLN A 43 12.47 -18.86 -7.54
C GLN A 43 13.61 -17.99 -7.00
N ALA A 44 13.46 -16.66 -7.06
CA ALA A 44 14.45 -15.72 -6.55
C ALA A 44 14.63 -15.85 -5.03
N PHE A 45 13.53 -15.91 -4.28
CA PHE A 45 13.56 -16.09 -2.83
C PHE A 45 14.23 -17.41 -2.44
N THR A 46 13.85 -18.52 -3.07
CA THR A 46 14.45 -19.84 -2.84
C THR A 46 15.95 -19.84 -3.11
N THR A 47 16.38 -19.20 -4.20
CA THR A 47 17.80 -19.11 -4.57
C THR A 47 18.58 -18.31 -3.53
N ALA A 48 18.11 -17.12 -3.18
CA ALA A 48 18.75 -16.27 -2.19
C ALA A 48 18.77 -16.91 -0.80
N TYR A 49 17.69 -17.60 -0.42
CA TYR A 49 17.61 -18.31 0.86
C TYR A 49 18.70 -19.39 0.96
N ALA A 50 18.89 -20.19 -0.09
CA ALA A 50 19.93 -21.23 -0.11
C ALA A 50 21.35 -20.62 -0.02
N GLU A 51 21.59 -19.46 -0.63
CA GLU A 51 22.90 -18.78 -0.58
C GLU A 51 23.21 -18.13 0.78
N VAL A 52 22.19 -17.60 1.45
CA VAL A 52 22.37 -16.76 2.65
C VAL A 52 22.08 -17.50 3.95
N VAL A 53 21.03 -18.32 3.97
CA VAL A 53 20.58 -19.07 5.14
C VAL A 53 21.15 -20.49 5.13
N GLY A 54 21.29 -21.09 3.94
CA GLY A 54 21.81 -22.44 3.77
C GLY A 54 20.72 -23.49 3.73
N ASP A 55 20.96 -24.64 4.36
CA ASP A 55 20.07 -25.79 4.33
C ASP A 55 18.71 -25.51 5.00
N GLY A 56 17.63 -25.99 4.39
CA GLY A 56 16.27 -25.90 4.90
C GLY A 56 15.25 -25.58 3.81
N GLU A 57 13.97 -25.77 4.12
CA GLU A 57 12.89 -25.38 3.22
C GLU A 57 12.65 -23.85 3.31
N PRO A 58 12.75 -23.10 2.22
CA PRO A 58 12.47 -21.67 2.23
C PRO A 58 11.00 -21.40 2.58
N PRO A 59 10.69 -20.55 3.58
CA PRO A 59 9.31 -20.30 4.02
C PRO A 59 8.57 -19.31 3.10
N PHE A 60 8.42 -19.65 1.82
CA PHE A 60 7.86 -18.74 0.82
C PHE A 60 6.39 -18.38 1.09
N GLU A 61 5.57 -19.34 1.54
CA GLU A 61 4.15 -19.07 1.83
C GLU A 61 3.98 -18.02 2.94
N GLU A 62 4.91 -17.97 3.89
CA GLU A 62 4.90 -16.93 4.91
C GLU A 62 5.43 -15.61 4.36
N TYR A 63 6.49 -15.63 3.54
CA TYR A 63 6.97 -14.44 2.83
C TYR A 63 5.88 -13.79 1.97
N GLU A 64 5.12 -14.58 1.24
CA GLU A 64 4.04 -14.16 0.35
C GLU A 64 2.95 -13.35 1.08
N ARG A 65 2.66 -13.69 2.34
CA ARG A 65 1.66 -12.99 3.18
C ARG A 65 2.07 -11.56 3.56
N HIS A 66 3.36 -11.23 3.43
CA HIS A 66 3.90 -9.92 3.78
C HIS A 66 4.19 -9.04 2.57
N LEU A 67 3.89 -9.51 1.34
CA LEU A 67 4.11 -8.75 0.11
C LEU A 67 3.33 -7.43 0.11
N GLY A 68 3.93 -6.42 -0.54
CA GLY A 68 3.49 -5.02 -0.48
C GLY A 68 4.11 -4.20 0.67
N ARG A 69 4.87 -4.84 1.58
CA ARG A 69 5.72 -4.17 2.57
C ARG A 69 7.13 -3.96 2.04
N TYR A 70 7.88 -3.07 2.69
CA TYR A 70 9.29 -2.89 2.41
C TYR A 70 10.08 -4.15 2.76
N PHE A 71 10.91 -4.64 1.84
CA PHE A 71 11.55 -5.96 1.96
C PHE A 71 12.34 -6.16 3.27
N PRO A 72 13.23 -5.26 3.72
CA PRO A 72 13.89 -5.38 5.03
C PRO A 72 12.94 -5.52 6.24
N ASP A 73 11.74 -4.96 6.16
CA ASP A 73 10.74 -5.11 7.23
C ASP A 73 10.13 -6.50 7.22
N ILE A 74 9.86 -7.06 6.03
CA ILE A 74 9.42 -8.46 5.89
C ILE A 74 10.46 -9.40 6.51
N MET A 75 11.73 -9.21 6.17
CA MET A 75 12.82 -10.04 6.68
C MET A 75 12.93 -9.95 8.21
N ARG A 76 12.75 -8.75 8.78
CA ARG A 76 12.72 -8.55 10.23
C ARG A 76 11.54 -9.26 10.90
N ILE A 77 10.35 -9.19 10.29
CA ILE A 77 9.13 -9.86 10.79
C ILE A 77 9.34 -11.39 10.78
N MET A 78 9.96 -11.91 9.73
CA MET A 78 10.22 -13.34 9.56
C MET A 78 11.44 -13.84 10.37
N GLY A 79 12.20 -12.95 10.99
CA GLY A 79 13.42 -13.31 11.74
C GLY A 79 14.57 -13.79 10.85
N LEU A 80 14.59 -13.38 9.59
CA LEU A 80 15.60 -13.78 8.62
C LEU A 80 16.71 -12.70 8.51
N PRO A 81 17.88 -13.02 7.94
CA PRO A 81 18.98 -12.05 7.75
C PRO A 81 18.50 -10.79 7.00
N LEU A 82 19.23 -9.68 7.05
CA LEU A 82 18.87 -8.47 6.27
C LEU A 82 19.65 -8.33 4.96
N ARG A 83 20.72 -9.12 4.78
CA ARG A 83 21.55 -9.14 3.58
C ARG A 83 21.22 -10.39 2.78
N TRP A 84 20.63 -10.23 1.60
CA TRP A 84 20.03 -11.32 0.79
C TRP A 84 20.77 -11.64 -0.52
N ALA A 85 21.76 -10.83 -0.86
CA ALA A 85 22.63 -11.00 -2.01
C ALA A 85 23.95 -10.25 -1.72
N PRO A 86 25.07 -10.61 -2.38
CA PRO A 86 26.33 -9.86 -2.30
C PRO A 86 26.17 -8.38 -2.66
#